data_AF-A0A1H6PS80-F1
#
_entry.id   AF-A0A1H6PS80-F1
#
_cell.length_a   1.000
_cell.length_b   1.000
_cell.length_c   1.000
_cell.angle_alpha   90.00
_cell.angle_beta   90.00
_cell.angle_gamma   90.00
#
_symmetry.space_group_name_H-M   'P 1'
#
loop_
_entity.id
_entity.type
_entity.pdbx_description
1 polymer ?
#
loop_
_entity_poly.entity_id
_entity_poly.type
_entity_poly.pdbx_seq_one_letter_code
_entity_poly.pdbx_strand_id
1 'polypeptide(L)'
;MAKRISRPTNLKSKPRPLPVDMLVPADKARGFKMILLSLPFVVLSSVILYKRLYMGEDKRVQIGEQTEEGIRWFTPEEIKKKDEEKIFTKVFGNEDWLKNSRTNN
;
A
#
# COMPACT_ATOMS: atom_id res chain seq x y z
N MET A 1 -31.93 -24.24 72.44
CA MET A 1 -30.69 -24.30 71.63
C MET A 1 -31.02 -23.90 70.20
N ALA A 2 -30.59 -22.73 69.74
CA ALA A 2 -30.91 -22.21 68.41
C ALA A 2 -29.88 -22.70 67.37
N LYS A 3 -30.36 -23.41 66.33
CA LYS A 3 -29.52 -23.92 65.24
C LYS A 3 -29.29 -22.78 64.23
N ARG A 4 -28.11 -22.17 64.25
CA ARG A 4 -27.70 -21.10 63.34
C ARG A 4 -27.54 -21.69 61.93
N ILE A 5 -28.42 -21.31 61.00
CA ILE A 5 -28.31 -21.68 59.59
C ILE A 5 -27.24 -20.77 58.96
N SER A 6 -26.06 -21.32 58.68
CA SER A 6 -25.04 -20.63 57.89
C SER A 6 -25.46 -20.62 56.41
N ARG A 7 -25.60 -19.43 55.82
CA ARG A 7 -25.73 -19.26 54.37
C ARG A 7 -24.33 -19.26 53.74
N PRO A 8 -23.98 -20.20 52.84
CA PRO A 8 -22.79 -20.02 52.02
C PRO A 8 -23.10 -19.04 50.89
N THR A 9 -22.51 -17.85 51.06
CA THR A 9 -21.95 -16.91 50.08
C THR A 9 -22.17 -17.21 48.60
N ASN A 10 -22.82 -16.25 47.95
CA ASN A 10 -22.93 -16.07 46.50
C ASN A 10 -21.51 -15.95 45.88
N LEU A 11 -21.00 -17.05 45.32
CA LEU A 11 -19.79 -17.04 44.51
C LEU A 11 -20.11 -16.35 43.19
N LYS A 12 -19.72 -15.08 43.06
CA LYS A 12 -19.56 -14.41 41.76
C LYS A 12 -18.62 -15.28 40.92
N SER A 13 -19.21 -16.08 40.03
CA SER A 13 -18.46 -16.85 39.05
C SER A 13 -17.68 -15.85 38.19
N LYS A 14 -16.35 -15.95 38.19
CA LYS A 14 -15.50 -15.21 37.26
C LYS A 14 -16.03 -15.45 35.84
N PRO A 15 -16.08 -14.44 34.96
CA PRO A 15 -16.45 -14.64 33.57
C PRO A 15 -15.53 -15.71 32.98
N ARG A 16 -16.12 -16.73 32.35
CA ARG A 16 -15.35 -17.76 31.63
C ARG A 16 -14.46 -17.05 30.61
N PRO A 17 -13.16 -17.35 30.54
CA PRO A 17 -12.35 -16.87 29.43
C PRO A 17 -13.00 -17.37 28.14
N LEU A 18 -13.25 -16.45 27.21
CA LEU A 18 -13.77 -16.80 25.89
C LEU A 18 -12.83 -17.84 25.25
N PRO A 19 -13.37 -18.86 24.56
CA PRO A 19 -12.54 -19.87 23.91
C PRO A 19 -11.58 -19.17 22.94
N VAL A 20 -10.28 -19.44 23.13
CA VAL A 20 -9.18 -18.85 22.36
C VAL A 20 -9.27 -19.24 20.87
N ASP A 21 -10.14 -20.19 20.52
CA ASP A 21 -10.42 -20.66 19.16
C ASP A 21 -11.24 -19.68 18.31
N MET A 22 -11.71 -18.56 18.88
CA MET A 22 -12.34 -17.46 18.13
C MET A 22 -11.35 -16.38 17.68
N LEU A 23 -10.05 -16.58 17.91
CA LEU A 23 -9.03 -15.78 17.23
C LEU A 23 -8.88 -16.33 15.82
N VAL A 24 -9.18 -15.48 14.83
CA VAL A 24 -8.86 -15.70 13.41
C VAL A 24 -7.51 -16.43 13.32
N PRO A 25 -7.44 -17.60 12.67
CA PRO A 25 -6.21 -18.38 12.60
C PRO A 25 -5.06 -17.46 12.24
N ALA A 26 -3.95 -17.50 12.99
CA ALA A 26 -2.83 -16.58 12.83
C ALA A 26 -2.34 -16.52 11.36
N ASP A 27 -2.49 -17.63 10.63
CA ASP A 27 -2.17 -17.76 9.22
C ASP A 27 -3.12 -16.96 8.30
N LYS A 28 -4.42 -16.90 8.62
CA LYS A 28 -5.40 -16.07 7.90
C LYS A 28 -5.21 -14.59 8.21
N ALA A 29 -4.82 -14.26 9.44
CA ALA A 29 -4.51 -12.88 9.83
C ALA A 29 -3.26 -12.35 9.10
N ARG A 30 -2.27 -13.20 8.84
CA ARG A 30 -1.07 -12.84 8.06
C ARG A 30 -1.42 -12.54 6.59
N GLY A 31 -2.24 -13.36 5.95
CA GLY A 31 -2.70 -13.13 4.58
C GLY A 31 -3.48 -11.82 4.44
N PHE A 32 -4.43 -11.58 5.35
CA PHE A 32 -5.22 -10.34 5.35
C PHE A 32 -4.34 -9.08 5.54
N LYS A 33 -3.33 -9.15 6.42
CA LYS A 33 -2.35 -8.05 6.58
C LYS A 33 -1.57 -7.77 5.30
N MET A 34 -1.15 -8.80 4.57
CA MET A 34 -0.43 -8.62 3.30
C MET A 34 -1.32 -8.00 2.21
N ILE A 35 -2.59 -8.37 2.16
CA ILE A 35 -3.58 -7.76 1.25
C ILE A 35 -3.81 -6.29 1.61
N LEU A 36 -3.94 -5.97 2.90
CA LEU A 36 -4.11 -4.59 3.34
C LEU A 36 -2.87 -3.74 3.02
N LEU A 37 -1.67 -4.32 3.15
CA LEU A 37 -0.41 -3.66 2.83
C LEU A 37 -0.22 -3.43 1.32
N SER A 38 -0.81 -4.28 0.46
CA SER A 38 -0.71 -4.11 -0.99
C SER A 38 -1.73 -3.10 -1.55
N LEU A 39 -2.82 -2.85 -0.82
CA LEU A 39 -3.89 -1.95 -1.24
C LEU A 39 -3.40 -0.53 -1.63
N PRO A 40 -2.52 0.14 -0.85
CA PRO A 40 -2.00 1.45 -1.23
C PRO A 40 -1.24 1.43 -2.57
N PHE A 41 -0.46 0.37 -2.83
CA PHE A 41 0.29 0.24 -4.09
C PHE A 41 -0.64 0.12 -5.29
N VAL A 42 -1.73 -0.65 -5.15
CA VAL A 42 -2.73 -0.82 -6.22
C VAL A 42 -3.52 0.47 -6.44
N VAL A 43 -3.97 1.12 -5.37
CA VAL A 43 -4.78 2.35 -5.48
C VAL A 43 -3.95 3.50 -6.04
N LEU A 44 -2.75 3.76 -5.53
CA LEU A 44 -1.90 4.85 -6.02
C LEU A 44 -1.53 4.67 -7.49
N SER A 45 -1.10 3.46 -7.87
CA SER A 45 -0.74 3.19 -9.26
C SER A 45 -1.93 3.37 -10.21
N SER A 46 -3.11 2.89 -9.81
CA SER A 46 -4.35 3.06 -10.58
C SER A 46 -4.73 4.53 -10.77
N VAL A 47 -4.64 5.34 -9.71
CA VAL A 47 -4.94 6.79 -9.79
C VAL A 47 -3.94 7.52 -10.67
N ILE A 48 -2.65 7.22 -10.55
CA ILE A 48 -1.59 7.82 -11.38
C ILE A 48 -1.82 7.46 -12.85
N LEU A 49 -2.14 6.19 -13.13
CA LEU A 49 -2.40 5.73 -14.49
C LEU A 49 -3.67 6.36 -15.06
N TYR A 50 -4.74 6.48 -14.26
CA TYR A 50 -5.99 7.12 -14.67
C TYR A 50 -5.77 8.59 -15.05
N LYS A 51 -5.06 9.37 -14.23
CA LYS A 51 -4.71 10.76 -14.54
C LYS A 51 -3.95 10.88 -15.85
N ARG A 52 -3.01 9.97 -16.09
CA ARG A 52 -2.18 10.00 -17.30
C ARG A 52 -2.93 9.57 -18.57
N LEU A 53 -3.75 8.52 -18.47
CA LEU A 53 -4.46 7.94 -19.61
C LEU A 53 -5.71 8.76 -19.96
N TYR A 54 -6.50 9.17 -18.97
CA TYR A 54 -7.78 9.83 -19.17
C TYR A 54 -7.73 11.35 -19.03
N MET A 55 -6.95 11.89 -18.08
CA MET A 55 -6.82 13.36 -17.93
C MET A 55 -5.70 13.94 -18.78
N GLY A 56 -4.91 13.11 -19.46
CA GLY A 56 -3.82 13.55 -20.31
C GLY A 56 -2.61 14.14 -19.57
N GLU A 57 -2.53 13.99 -18.24
CA GLU A 57 -1.38 14.48 -17.46
C GLU A 57 -0.08 13.85 -17.96
N ASP A 58 1.01 14.62 -17.95
CA ASP A 58 2.32 14.13 -18.37
C ASP A 58 2.98 13.27 -17.30
N LYS A 59 3.84 12.34 -17.76
CA LYS A 59 4.63 11.49 -16.87
C LYS A 59 5.50 12.38 -15.98
N ARG A 60 5.53 12.10 -14.69
CA ARG A 60 6.50 12.71 -13.78
C ARG A 60 7.88 12.14 -14.07
N VAL A 61 8.70 12.93 -14.72
CA VAL A 61 10.09 12.60 -15.03
C VAL A 61 11.00 13.41 -14.13
N GLN A 62 12.07 12.79 -13.66
CA GLN A 62 13.09 13.50 -12.91
C GLN A 62 13.89 14.33 -13.91
N ILE A 63 13.82 15.64 -13.78
CA ILE A 63 14.44 16.62 -14.69
C ILE A 63 15.74 17.20 -14.15
N GLY A 64 16.11 16.85 -12.92
CA GLY A 64 17.36 17.28 -12.29
C GLY A 64 17.63 16.58 -10.97
N GLU A 65 18.77 16.91 -10.39
CA GLU A 65 19.20 16.47 -9.07
C GLU A 65 19.49 17.67 -8.18
N GLN A 66 19.25 17.50 -6.88
CA GLN A 66 19.66 18.48 -5.89
C GLN A 66 21.10 18.15 -5.46
N THR A 67 22.01 19.05 -5.76
CA THR A 67 23.43 19.01 -5.40
C THR A 67 23.69 20.07 -4.31
N GLU A 68 24.86 20.01 -3.66
CA GLU A 68 25.27 20.98 -2.62
C GLU A 68 25.30 22.44 -3.14
N GLU A 69 25.56 22.63 -4.43
CA GLU A 69 25.58 23.94 -5.10
C GLU A 69 24.22 24.40 -5.64
N GLY A 70 23.18 23.55 -5.55
CA GLY A 70 21.83 23.86 -6.04
C GLY A 70 21.25 22.77 -6.95
N ILE A 71 20.24 23.12 -7.74
CA ILE A 71 19.57 22.19 -8.64
C ILE A 71 20.35 22.10 -9.95
N ARG A 72 20.93 20.93 -10.22
CA ARG A 72 21.53 20.59 -11.51
C ARG A 72 20.48 19.98 -12.41
N TRP A 73 20.18 20.65 -13.51
CA TRP A 73 19.29 20.13 -14.55
C TRP A 73 19.97 19.01 -15.34
N PHE A 74 19.21 17.98 -15.66
CA PHE A 74 19.68 16.88 -16.49
C PHE A 74 19.61 17.20 -17.97
N THR A 75 20.59 16.69 -18.72
CA THR A 75 20.54 16.64 -20.17
C THR A 75 19.47 15.64 -20.65
N PRO A 76 18.95 15.77 -21.89
CA PRO A 76 17.94 14.84 -22.41
C PRO A 76 18.38 13.37 -22.38
N GLU A 77 19.67 13.11 -22.59
CA GLU A 77 20.27 11.77 -22.54
C GLU A 77 20.28 11.20 -21.11
N GLU A 78 20.64 12.03 -20.12
CA GLU A 78 20.61 11.65 -18.70
C GLU A 78 19.18 11.36 -18.24
N ILE A 79 18.21 12.15 -18.70
CA ILE A 79 16.78 11.93 -18.41
C ILE A 79 16.34 10.56 -18.93
N LYS A 80 16.70 10.21 -20.17
CA LYS A 80 16.34 8.92 -20.78
C LYS A 80 16.98 7.75 -20.01
N LYS A 81 18.27 7.85 -19.71
CA LYS A 81 18.99 6.83 -18.94
C LYS A 81 18.39 6.63 -17.54
N LYS A 82 18.09 7.73 -16.83
CA LYS A 82 17.42 7.69 -15.53
C LYS A 82 16.03 7.06 -15.61
N ASP A 83 15.28 7.31 -16.69
CA ASP A 83 13.96 6.72 -16.86
C ASP A 83 14.03 5.21 -17.15
N GLU A 84 15.01 4.75 -17.92
CA GLU A 84 15.29 3.32 -18.14
C GLU A 84 15.76 2.59 -16.87
N GLU A 85 16.50 3.28 -15.99
CA GLU A 85 16.97 2.73 -14.72
C GLU A 85 15.86 2.54 -13.68
N LYS A 86 14.74 3.26 -13.79
CA LYS A 86 13.62 3.17 -12.85
C LYS A 86 13.05 1.76 -12.82
N ILE A 87 12.82 1.26 -11.59
CA ILE A 87 12.21 -0.04 -11.33
C ILE A 87 10.87 -0.17 -12.08
N PHE A 88 10.09 0.90 -12.11
CA PHE A 88 8.80 0.89 -12.81
C PHE A 88 8.97 0.63 -14.32
N THR A 89 9.90 1.31 -14.99
CA THR A 89 10.19 1.10 -16.42
C THR A 89 10.75 -0.30 -16.68
N LYS A 90 11.55 -0.85 -15.76
CA LYS A 90 12.07 -2.23 -15.86
C LYS A 90 10.97 -3.29 -15.74
N VAL A 91 9.97 -3.06 -14.91
CA VAL A 91 8.87 -4.02 -14.66
C VAL A 91 7.77 -3.92 -15.71
N PHE A 92 7.42 -2.70 -16.13
CA PHE A 92 6.28 -2.42 -17.01
C PHE A 92 6.67 -2.11 -18.46
N GLY A 93 7.98 -2.05 -18.76
CA GLY A 93 8.50 -1.74 -20.09
C GLY A 93 8.46 -0.25 -20.41
N ASN A 94 8.97 0.10 -21.60
CA ASN A 94 8.92 1.46 -22.09
C ASN A 94 7.52 1.78 -22.62
N GLU A 95 6.93 2.87 -22.16
CA GLU A 95 5.53 3.20 -22.41
C GLU A 95 5.33 3.98 -23.73
N ASP A 96 6.22 3.80 -24.70
CA ASP A 96 6.20 4.52 -25.98
C ASP A 96 4.88 4.30 -26.75
N TRP A 97 4.20 3.18 -26.50
CA TRP A 97 2.87 2.87 -27.05
C TRP A 97 1.76 3.84 -26.58
N LEU A 98 1.91 4.50 -25.42
CA LEU A 98 0.96 5.52 -24.94
C LEU A 98 1.06 6.83 -25.72
N LYS A 99 2.20 7.11 -26.39
CA LYS A 99 2.33 8.30 -27.24
C LYS A 99 1.56 8.13 -28.55
N ASN A 100 1.56 6.92 -29.13
CA ASN A 100 0.82 6.62 -30.37
C ASN A 100 -0.71 6.68 -30.20
N SER A 101 -1.22 6.48 -28.98
CA SER A 101 -2.67 6.59 -28.71
C SER A 101 -3.16 8.03 -28.64
N ARG A 102 -2.27 9.02 -28.43
CA ARG A 102 -2.61 10.45 -28.48
C ARG A 102 -2.60 11.04 -29.90
N THR A 103 -1.95 10.40 -30.87
CA THR A 103 -1.88 10.88 -32.27
C THR A 103 -3.03 10.38 -33.15
N ASN A 104 -3.85 9.44 -32.66
CA ASN A 104 -4.96 8.84 -33.41
C ASN A 104 -6.36 9.34 -32.98
N ASN A 105 -6.42 10.40 -32.17
CA ASN A 105 -7.63 11.15 -31.82
C ASN A 105 -7.46 12.61 -32.27
#